data_AF-A0A7X3T6E0-F1
#
_entry.id   AF-A0A7X3T6E0-F1
#
_cell.length_a   1.000
_cell.length_b   1.000
_cell.length_c   1.000
_cell.angle_alpha   90.00
_cell.angle_beta   90.00
_cell.angle_gamma   90.00
#
_symmetry.space_group_name_H-M   'P 1'
#
loop_
_entity.id
_entity.type
_entity.pdbx_description
1 polymer ?
#
loop_
_entity_poly.entity_id
_entity_poly.type
_entity_poly.pdbx_seq_one_letter_code
_entity_poly.pdbx_strand_id
1 'polypeptide(L)'
;MMFEIRNIDLKKVQGNDFIRFLRIEIPQRKGHGLVRFGRVRYALNGEHEEQENGLPMDLGKGIFTATLEDEELEELGEISREDLEKTLQKAAVEIIKIVRKELGQEPDTASILKRILKDYAYLV
;
A
#
# COMPACT_ATOMS: atom_id res chain seq x y z
N MET A 1 -26.20 -1.04 -4.83
CA MET A 1 -25.46 -1.90 -3.88
C MET A 1 -24.74 -0.99 -2.91
N MET A 2 -24.81 -1.25 -1.60
CA MET A 2 -24.22 -0.37 -0.58
C MET A 2 -22.85 -0.91 -0.16
N PHE A 3 -21.81 -0.14 -0.44
CA PHE A 3 -20.45 -0.42 0.03
C PHE A 3 -20.20 0.36 1.31
N GLU A 4 -19.61 -0.29 2.31
CA GLU A 4 -19.09 0.39 3.50
C GLU A 4 -17.59 0.55 3.34
N ILE A 5 -17.06 1.74 3.64
CA ILE A 5 -15.61 1.97 3.59
C ILE A 5 -15.04 1.69 4.97
N ARG A 6 -14.14 0.71 5.05
CA ARG A 6 -13.35 0.47 6.24
C ARG A 6 -12.02 1.20 6.13
N ASN A 7 -11.78 2.12 7.05
CA ASN A 7 -10.53 2.86 7.16
C ASN A 7 -9.60 2.15 8.15
N ILE A 8 -8.36 1.91 7.74
CA ILE A 8 -7.29 1.37 8.59
C ILE A 8 -6.15 2.39 8.63
N ASP A 9 -5.77 2.80 9.83
CA ASP A 9 -4.68 3.76 10.08
C ASP A 9 -3.32 3.11 9.78
N LEU A 10 -2.50 3.81 8.99
CA LEU A 10 -1.17 3.35 8.54
C LEU A 10 -0.02 4.04 9.26
N LYS A 11 -0.23 4.76 10.37
CA LYS A 11 0.83 5.42 11.18
C LYS A 11 2.04 4.54 11.52
N LYS A 12 1.89 3.22 11.53
CA LYS A 12 2.95 2.24 11.81
C LYS A 12 3.80 1.87 10.61
N VAL A 13 3.38 2.21 9.39
CA VAL A 13 4.24 2.19 8.21
C VAL A 13 5.18 3.39 8.39
N GLN A 14 6.32 3.17 9.04
CA GLN A 14 7.29 4.24 9.28
C GLN A 14 7.63 4.92 7.96
N GLY A 15 7.64 6.25 7.99
CA GLY A 15 7.67 7.10 6.81
C GLY A 15 8.88 6.79 5.95
N ASN A 16 8.63 6.51 4.67
CA ASN A 16 9.65 6.74 3.68
C ASN A 16 9.88 8.26 3.63
N ASP A 17 11.12 8.70 3.41
CA ASP A 17 11.55 10.10 3.63
C ASP A 17 10.68 11.15 2.88
N PHE A 18 9.97 10.74 1.83
CA PHE A 18 9.20 11.59 0.93
C PHE A 18 7.73 11.15 0.74
N ILE A 19 7.29 10.03 1.31
CA ILE A 19 5.89 9.60 1.28
C ILE A 19 5.45 9.18 2.68
N ARG A 20 4.43 9.86 3.17
CA ARG A 20 3.77 9.55 4.42
C ARG A 20 2.44 8.85 4.16
N PHE A 21 2.38 7.55 4.42
CA PHE A 21 1.12 6.80 4.35
C PHE A 21 0.24 7.09 5.56
N LEU A 22 -1.02 7.45 5.33
CA LEU A 22 -1.93 7.92 6.37
C LEU A 22 -2.97 6.87 6.72
N ARG A 23 -3.70 6.37 5.72
CA ARG A 23 -4.71 5.33 5.90
C ARG A 23 -4.91 4.53 4.63
N ILE A 24 -5.50 3.36 4.77
CA ILE A 24 -6.04 2.61 3.63
C ILE A 24 -7.56 2.51 3.76
N GLU A 25 -8.23 2.81 2.65
CA GLU A 25 -9.67 2.78 2.47
C GLU A 25 -10.00 1.48 1.75
N ILE A 26 -10.68 0.57 2.44
CA ILE A 26 -11.04 -0.74 1.91
C ILE A 26 -12.56 -0.75 1.73
N PRO A 27 -13.07 -0.75 0.49
CA PRO A 27 -14.49 -0.97 0.27
C PRO A 27 -14.88 -2.34 0.83
N GLN A 28 -16.07 -2.48 1.39
CA GLN A 28 -16.58 -3.74 1.88
C GLN A 28 -17.99 -3.92 1.32
N ARG A 29 -18.20 -5.08 0.70
CA ARG A 29 -19.55 -5.47 0.28
C ARG A 29 -20.20 -6.22 1.42
N LYS A 30 -21.33 -5.71 1.94
CA LYS A 30 -22.11 -6.39 2.98
C LYS A 30 -22.36 -7.85 2.58
N GLY A 31 -21.94 -8.77 3.44
CA GLY A 31 -22.14 -10.22 3.28
C GLY A 31 -21.20 -10.94 2.31
N HIS A 32 -20.25 -10.27 1.64
CA HIS A 32 -19.40 -10.89 0.60
C HIS A 32 -17.89 -10.89 0.91
N GLY A 33 -17.52 -10.67 2.17
CA GLY A 33 -16.11 -10.63 2.58
C GLY A 33 -15.36 -9.41 2.02
N LEU A 34 -14.05 -9.40 2.23
CA LEU A 34 -13.19 -8.30 1.84
C LEU A 34 -12.97 -8.30 0.33
N VAL A 35 -13.17 -7.15 -0.33
CA VAL A 35 -12.66 -6.98 -1.69
C VAL A 35 -11.15 -6.90 -1.66
N ARG A 36 -10.52 -7.49 -2.68
CA ARG A 36 -9.06 -7.61 -2.82
C ARG A 36 -8.37 -6.29 -3.19
N PHE A 37 -9.08 -5.17 -3.11
CA PHE A 37 -8.58 -3.87 -3.53
C PHE A 37 -8.82 -2.84 -2.43
N GLY A 38 -7.84 -1.98 -2.22
CA GLY A 38 -7.93 -0.83 -1.33
C GLY A 38 -7.30 0.40 -1.97
N ARG A 39 -7.57 1.57 -1.40
CA ARG A 39 -6.97 2.84 -1.80
C ARG A 39 -6.18 3.41 -0.63
N VAL A 40 -4.89 3.63 -0.84
CA VAL A 40 -3.97 4.15 0.17
C VAL A 40 -3.95 5.68 0.08
N ARG A 41 -4.38 6.34 1.14
CA ARG A 41 -4.28 7.80 1.30
C ARG A 41 -2.90 8.14 1.85
N TYR A 42 -2.26 9.11 1.24
CA TYR A 42 -0.87 9.46 1.51
C TYR A 42 -0.66 10.96 1.39
N ALA A 43 0.46 11.44 1.93
CA ALA A 43 0.97 12.79 1.78
C ALA A 43 2.38 12.73 1.18
N LEU A 44 2.65 13.59 0.20
CA LEU A 44 3.98 13.77 -0.40
C LEU A 44 4.84 14.67 0.51
N ASN A 45 6.14 14.44 0.56
CA ASN A 45 7.15 15.13 1.37
C ASN A 45 6.80 15.32 2.85
N GLY A 46 5.86 14.55 3.40
CA GLY A 46 5.39 14.67 4.79
C GLY A 46 4.62 15.98 5.13
N GLU A 47 4.65 16.98 4.24
CA GLU A 47 4.09 18.32 4.42
C GLU A 47 2.84 18.57 3.58
N HIS A 48 2.63 17.85 2.48
CA HIS A 48 1.48 18.07 1.61
C HIS A 48 0.19 17.52 2.25
N GLU A 49 -0.92 18.20 1.98
CA GLU A 49 -2.24 17.74 2.35
C GLU A 49 -2.50 16.32 1.81
N GLU A 50 -3.44 15.62 2.43
CA GLU A 50 -3.78 14.27 2.02
C GLU A 50 -4.25 14.23 0.56
N GLN A 51 -3.53 13.47 -0.27
CA GLN A 51 -3.74 13.42 -1.71
C GLN A 51 -5.13 12.90 -2.08
N GLU A 52 -5.86 13.64 -2.93
CA GLU A 52 -7.28 13.40 -3.23
C GLU A 52 -7.55 12.09 -3.99
N ASN A 53 -6.62 11.62 -4.82
CA ASN A 53 -6.86 10.43 -5.62
C ASN A 53 -6.47 9.13 -4.90
N GLY A 54 -5.45 9.18 -4.04
CA GLY A 54 -4.89 8.02 -3.32
C GLY A 54 -4.32 6.94 -4.24
N LEU A 55 -3.40 6.13 -3.73
CA LEU A 55 -2.76 5.08 -4.53
C LEU A 55 -3.56 3.77 -4.46
N PRO A 56 -4.02 3.22 -5.59
CA PRO A 56 -4.75 1.95 -5.62
C PRO A 56 -3.79 0.78 -5.33
N MET A 57 -4.27 -0.18 -4.55
CA MET A 57 -3.49 -1.33 -4.09
C MET A 57 -4.30 -2.62 -4.20
N ASP A 58 -3.69 -3.66 -4.75
CA ASP A 58 -4.20 -5.03 -4.70
C ASP A 58 -3.77 -5.66 -3.38
N LEU A 59 -4.73 -5.86 -2.49
CA LEU A 59 -4.54 -6.44 -1.15
C LEU A 59 -4.26 -7.94 -1.17
N GLY A 60 -4.72 -8.64 -2.21
CA GLY A 60 -4.43 -10.05 -2.39
C GLY A 60 -2.98 -10.27 -2.79
N LYS A 61 -2.44 -9.37 -3.63
CA LYS A 61 -1.07 -9.42 -4.14
C LYS A 61 -0.08 -8.57 -3.35
N GLY A 62 -0.52 -7.65 -2.50
CA GLY A 62 0.38 -6.76 -1.79
C GLY A 62 1.23 -5.90 -2.73
N ILE A 63 0.60 -5.34 -3.77
CA ILE A 63 1.25 -4.44 -4.73
C ILE A 63 0.39 -3.21 -4.97
N PHE A 64 1.04 -2.08 -5.21
CA PHE A 64 0.38 -0.93 -5.79
C PHE A 64 0.09 -1.21 -7.26
N THR A 65 -1.11 -0.87 -7.73
CA THR A 65 -1.54 -1.12 -9.11
C THR A 65 -1.43 0.10 -10.01
N ALA A 66 -1.08 1.25 -9.43
CA ALA A 66 -0.70 2.46 -10.14
C ALA A 66 0.56 3.04 -9.51
N THR A 67 1.29 3.81 -10.30
CA THR A 67 2.38 4.68 -9.85
C THR A 67 1.85 6.10 -9.68
N LEU A 68 2.67 6.98 -9.11
CA LEU A 68 2.41 8.42 -9.14
C LEU A 68 2.39 8.92 -10.60
N GLU A 69 1.56 9.92 -10.86
CA GLU A 69 1.54 10.65 -12.13
C GLU A 69 2.79 11.54 -12.25
N ASP A 70 3.14 11.96 -13.47
CA ASP A 70 4.37 12.73 -13.68
C ASP A 70 4.35 14.08 -12.92
N GLU A 71 3.18 14.71 -12.75
CA GLU A 71 3.05 15.93 -11.94
C GLU A 71 3.32 15.68 -10.44
N GLU A 72 2.87 14.53 -9.91
CA GLU A 72 3.15 14.12 -8.52
C GLU A 72 4.63 13.76 -8.34
N LEU A 73 5.31 13.27 -9.39
CA LEU A 73 6.75 13.03 -9.40
C LEU A 73 7.55 14.32 -9.40
N GLU A 74 7.11 15.36 -10.11
CA GLU A 74 7.76 16.67 -10.10
C GLU A 74 7.75 17.31 -8.70
N GLU A 75 6.68 17.12 -7.92
CA GLU A 75 6.60 17.58 -6.52
C GLU A 75 7.59 16.88 -5.59
N LEU A 76 8.03 15.66 -5.94
CA LEU A 76 9.07 14.94 -5.22
C LEU A 76 10.49 15.45 -5.54
N GLY A 77 10.64 16.31 -6.55
CA GLY A 77 11.91 16.94 -6.91
C GLY A 77 12.94 15.96 -7.46
N GLU A 78 14.05 15.77 -6.75
CA GLU A 78 15.21 14.98 -7.22
C GLU A 78 15.07 13.45 -7.02
N ILE A 79 13.88 12.96 -6.65
CA ILE A 79 13.69 11.56 -6.35
C ILE A 79 13.58 10.74 -7.63
N SER A 80 14.41 9.70 -7.73
CA SER A 80 14.36 8.78 -8.86
C SER A 80 13.08 7.92 -8.82
N ARG A 81 12.52 7.60 -9.99
CA ARG A 81 11.40 6.65 -10.11
C ARG A 81 11.72 5.31 -9.46
N GLU A 82 12.96 4.86 -9.54
CA GLU A 82 13.42 3.60 -8.92
C GLU A 82 13.32 3.65 -7.38
N ASP A 83 13.72 4.76 -6.76
CA ASP A 83 13.64 4.92 -5.31
C ASP A 83 12.21 5.03 -4.82
N LEU A 84 11.34 5.68 -5.60
CA LEU A 84 9.90 5.69 -5.38
C LEU A 84 9.33 4.26 -5.42
N GLU A 85 9.61 3.49 -6.48
CA GLU A 85 9.10 2.13 -6.63
C GLU A 85 9.56 1.22 -5.48
N LYS A 86 10.83 1.32 -5.07
CA LYS A 86 11.35 0.60 -3.90
C LYS A 86 10.61 0.98 -2.62
N THR A 87 10.35 2.27 -2.42
CA THR A 87 9.60 2.84 -1.31
C THR A 87 8.17 2.29 -1.26
N LEU A 88 7.46 2.32 -2.39
CA LEU A 88 6.12 1.77 -2.53
C LEU A 88 6.12 0.27 -2.26
N GLN A 89 7.08 -0.49 -2.80
CA GLN A 89 7.15 -1.94 -2.60
C GLN A 89 7.42 -2.32 -1.14
N LYS A 90 8.31 -1.60 -0.44
CA LYS A 90 8.55 -1.78 1.00
C LYS A 90 7.29 -1.46 1.81
N ALA A 91 6.62 -0.36 1.50
CA ALA A 91 5.40 0.05 2.17
C ALA A 91 4.26 -0.95 1.94
N ALA A 92 4.13 -1.50 0.72
CA ALA A 92 3.12 -2.49 0.39
C ALA A 92 3.18 -3.71 1.30
N VAL A 93 4.38 -4.20 1.61
CA VAL A 93 4.58 -5.33 2.54
C VAL A 93 4.07 -4.99 3.94
N GLU A 94 4.39 -3.81 4.46
CA GLU A 94 3.97 -3.38 5.80
C GLU A 94 2.46 -3.09 5.88
N ILE A 95 1.91 -2.43 4.87
CA ILE A 95 0.47 -2.15 4.75
C ILE A 95 -0.31 -3.46 4.80
N ILE A 96 0.10 -4.49 4.05
CA ILE A 96 -0.58 -5.79 4.07
C ILE A 96 -0.52 -6.45 5.46
N LYS A 97 0.61 -6.38 6.16
CA LYS A 97 0.71 -6.92 7.52
C LYS A 97 -0.28 -6.25 8.46
N ILE A 98 -0.37 -4.92 8.41
CA ILE A 98 -1.32 -4.14 9.21
C ILE A 98 -2.75 -4.51 8.84
N VAL A 99 -3.09 -4.49 7.55
CA VAL A 99 -4.43 -4.80 7.05
C VAL A 99 -4.87 -6.20 7.47
N ARG A 100 -4.03 -7.24 7.26
CA ARG A 100 -4.36 -8.62 7.67
C ARG A 100 -4.61 -8.72 9.18
N LYS A 101 -3.73 -8.11 9.98
CA LYS A 101 -3.86 -8.07 11.44
C LYS A 101 -5.17 -7.41 11.88
N GLU A 102 -5.51 -6.25 11.34
CA GLU A 102 -6.74 -5.51 11.66
C GLU A 102 -8.01 -6.24 11.21
N LEU A 103 -7.90 -7.07 10.18
CA LEU A 103 -8.98 -7.89 9.66
C LEU A 103 -9.09 -9.25 10.38
N GLY A 104 -8.25 -9.52 11.39
CA GLY A 104 -8.23 -10.79 12.11
C GLY A 104 -7.83 -11.98 11.23
N GLN A 105 -7.19 -11.72 10.09
CA GLN A 105 -6.63 -12.74 9.21
C GLN A 105 -5.19 -13.00 9.69
N GLU A 106 -4.89 -14.22 10.14
CA GLU A 106 -3.50 -14.57 10.42
C GLU A 106 -2.67 -14.32 9.16
N PRO A 107 -1.47 -13.71 9.28
CA PRO A 107 -0.58 -13.62 8.13
C PRO A 107 -0.27 -15.05 7.70
N ASP A 108 -0.73 -15.43 6.50
CA ASP A 108 -0.27 -16.66 5.85
C ASP A 108 1.23 -16.49 5.55
N THR A 109 2.00 -16.82 6.57
CA THR A 109 3.44 -16.61 6.65
C THR A 109 4.12 -17.52 5.63
N ALA A 110 3.51 -18.67 5.31
CA ALA A 110 3.95 -19.58 4.25
C ALA A 110 3.83 -18.94 2.86
N SER A 111 2.76 -18.20 2.57
CA SER A 111 2.61 -17.48 1.30
C SER A 111 3.57 -16.29 1.17
N ILE A 112 3.85 -15.57 2.26
CA ILE A 112 4.84 -14.48 2.28
C ILE A 112 6.25 -15.02 2.08
N LEU A 113 6.64 -16.06 2.82
CA LEU A 113 7.94 -16.71 2.71
C LEU A 113 8.15 -17.33 1.34
N LYS A 114 7.14 -18.01 0.77
CA LYS A 114 7.23 -18.55 -0.60
C LYS A 114 7.50 -17.46 -1.63
N ARG A 115 6.95 -16.25 -1.44
CA ARG A 115 7.13 -15.15 -2.40
C ARG A 115 8.51 -14.52 -2.27
N ILE A 116 8.97 -14.27 -1.05
CA ILE A 116 10.35 -13.82 -0.78
C ILE A 116 11.34 -14.83 -1.38
N LEU A 117 11.15 -16.13 -1.12
CA LEU A 117 12.03 -17.18 -1.65
C LEU A 117 11.96 -17.31 -3.18
N LYS A 118 10.79 -17.05 -3.79
CA LYS A 118 10.65 -17.07 -5.25
C LYS A 118 11.41 -15.91 -5.88
N ASP A 119 11.37 -14.72 -5.30
CA ASP A 119 12.10 -13.55 -5.82
C ASP A 119 13.63 -13.70 -5.64
N TYR A 120 14.09 -14.42 -4.61
CA TYR A 120 15.51 -14.80 -4.44
C TYR A 120 15.97 -15.88 -5.44
N ALA A 121 15.08 -16.74 -5.93
CA ALA A 121 15.42 -17.82 -6.87
C ALA A 121 15.65 -17.34 -8.32
N TYR A 122 15.34 -16.08 -8.64
CA TYR A 122 15.61 -15.47 -9.96
C TYR A 122 16.91 -14.65 -10.00
N LEU A 123 17.71 -14.66 -8.93
CA LEU A 123 19.00 -13.96 -8.82
C LEU A 123 20.22 -14.91 -8.80
N VAL A 124 20.05 -16.19 -9.17
CA VAL A 124 21.13 -17.18 -9.29
C VAL A 124 21.19 -17.76 -10.70
#